data_AF-A0A392MQI3-F1
#
_entry.id   AF-A0A392MQI3-F1
#
_cell.length_a   1.000
_cell.length_b   1.000
_cell.length_c   1.000
_cell.angle_alpha   90.00
_cell.angle_beta   90.00
_cell.angle_gamma   90.00
#
_symmetry.space_group_name_H-M   'P 1'
#
loop_
_entity.id
_entity.type
_entity.pdbx_description
1 polymer ?
#
loop_
_entity_poly.entity_id
_entity_poly.type
_entity_poly.pdbx_seq_one_letter_code
_entity_poly.pdbx_strand_id
1 'polypeptide(L)'
;TRYTQQSYKVSESFPYKWINKKWKEGFHVTSMGTAGNRWGIVMSRNAGFSDQVVELDFLYPSEGIHKRWDNGYRITATAATLDQSALILSIPRNRPGDETQETLRTSQFPSAHVKEKWSKNLYLAHLCYGRTVC
;
A
#
# COMPACT_ATOMS: atom_id res chain seq x y z
N THR A 1 -16.37 3.60 -8.81
CA THR A 1 -16.27 3.61 -10.28
C THR A 1 -15.70 2.29 -10.76
N ARG A 2 -16.12 1.74 -11.92
CA ARG A 2 -15.54 0.50 -12.47
C ARG A 2 -14.18 0.78 -13.11
N TYR A 3 -13.22 -0.12 -12.91
CA TYR A 3 -11.94 -0.07 -13.62
C TYR A 3 -12.18 -0.27 -15.12
N THR A 4 -11.49 0.52 -15.95
CA THR A 4 -11.70 0.48 -17.40
C THR A 4 -10.64 -0.33 -18.13
N GLN A 5 -9.44 -0.44 -17.57
CA GLN A 5 -8.33 -1.22 -18.12
C GLN A 5 -7.39 -1.63 -16.99
N GLN A 6 -6.81 -2.83 -17.09
CA GLN A 6 -5.83 -3.32 -16.12
C GLN A 6 -4.54 -3.76 -16.82
N SER A 7 -3.42 -3.62 -16.12
CA SER A 7 -2.12 -4.13 -16.52
C SER A 7 -1.46 -4.71 -15.29
N TYR A 8 -0.82 -5.86 -15.43
CA TYR A 8 -0.07 -6.46 -14.34
C TYR A 8 1.39 -6.67 -14.72
N LYS A 9 2.24 -6.81 -13.70
CA LYS A 9 3.63 -7.21 -13.85
C LYS A 9 4.04 -8.13 -12.72
N VAL A 10 4.76 -9.19 -13.09
CA VAL A 10 5.48 -10.04 -12.15
C VAL A 10 6.98 -9.78 -12.33
N SER A 11 7.71 -9.63 -11.22
CA SER A 11 9.15 -9.38 -11.26
C SER A 11 9.83 -9.85 -9.98
N GLU A 12 11.09 -10.28 -10.08
CA GLU A 12 11.92 -10.67 -8.93
C GLU A 12 12.43 -9.48 -8.11
N SER A 13 12.31 -8.27 -8.65
CA SER A 13 12.61 -7.02 -7.93
C SER A 13 11.42 -6.08 -8.01
N PHE A 14 11.30 -5.15 -7.05
CA PHE A 14 10.20 -4.19 -7.08
C PHE A 14 10.27 -3.35 -8.37
N PRO A 15 9.25 -3.40 -9.26
CA PRO A 15 9.37 -2.91 -10.64
C PRO A 15 9.12 -1.40 -10.74
N TYR A 16 9.85 -0.59 -9.98
CA TYR A 16 9.66 0.87 -9.86
C TYR A 16 9.62 1.58 -11.22
N LYS A 17 10.57 1.29 -12.11
CA LYS A 17 10.64 1.89 -13.45
C LYS A 17 9.37 1.64 -14.27
N TRP A 18 8.77 0.45 -14.13
CA TRP A 18 7.54 0.08 -14.85
C TRP A 18 6.32 0.78 -14.26
N ILE A 19 6.20 0.82 -12.92
CA ILE A 19 5.13 1.54 -12.22
C ILE A 19 5.16 3.02 -12.62
N ASN A 20 6.34 3.64 -12.63
CA ASN A 20 6.50 5.04 -12.93
C ASN A 20 6.13 5.37 -14.40
N LYS A 21 6.41 4.45 -15.34
CA LYS A 21 5.90 4.54 -16.71
C LYS A 21 4.37 4.44 -16.75
N LYS A 22 3.79 3.50 -15.99
CA LYS A 22 2.34 3.27 -15.95
C LYS A 22 1.56 4.41 -15.30
N TRP A 23 2.10 5.07 -14.29
CA TRP A 23 1.53 6.30 -13.72
C TRP A 23 1.38 7.40 -14.78
N LYS A 24 2.41 7.61 -15.61
CA LYS A 24 2.35 8.57 -16.75
C LYS A 24 1.30 8.18 -17.81
N GLU A 25 0.99 6.90 -17.92
CA GLU A 25 -0.08 6.36 -18.77
C GLU A 25 -1.47 6.40 -18.09
N GLY A 26 -1.60 6.98 -16.89
CA GLY A 26 -2.87 7.12 -16.15
C GLY A 26 -3.32 5.86 -15.40
N PHE A 27 -2.48 4.85 -15.29
CA PHE A 27 -2.73 3.68 -14.45
C PHE A 27 -2.29 3.95 -13.02
N HIS A 28 -2.99 3.39 -12.05
CA HIS A 28 -2.61 3.44 -10.63
C HIS A 28 -2.56 2.03 -10.07
N VAL A 29 -1.64 1.75 -9.15
CA VAL A 29 -1.60 0.48 -8.43
C VAL A 29 -2.89 0.31 -7.64
N THR A 30 -3.56 -0.82 -7.84
CA THR A 30 -4.81 -1.17 -7.16
C THR A 30 -4.70 -2.46 -6.35
N SER A 31 -3.67 -3.28 -6.61
CA SER A 31 -3.37 -4.46 -5.81
C SER A 31 -1.90 -4.85 -5.95
N MET A 32 -1.35 -5.40 -4.87
CA MET A 32 -0.01 -5.95 -4.84
C MET A 32 -0.02 -7.26 -4.06
N GLY A 33 0.88 -8.17 -4.41
CA GLY A 33 1.13 -9.40 -3.69
C GLY A 33 2.54 -9.88 -3.93
N THR A 34 3.00 -10.81 -3.10
CA THR A 34 4.35 -11.35 -3.16
C THR A 34 4.34 -12.87 -3.00
N ALA A 35 5.33 -13.53 -3.61
CA ALA A 35 5.59 -14.96 -3.44
C ALA A 35 7.11 -15.19 -3.44
N GLY A 36 7.68 -15.48 -2.27
CA GLY A 36 9.13 -15.41 -2.07
C GLY A 36 9.62 -13.98 -2.34
N ASN A 37 10.60 -13.84 -3.22
CA ASN A 37 11.13 -12.54 -3.64
C ASN A 37 10.41 -11.94 -4.85
N ARG A 38 9.40 -12.63 -5.41
CA ARG A 38 8.65 -12.12 -6.57
C ARG A 38 7.53 -11.20 -6.13
N TRP A 39 7.42 -10.08 -6.83
CA TRP A 39 6.35 -9.09 -6.72
C TRP A 39 5.35 -9.30 -7.85
N GLY A 40 4.07 -9.35 -7.52
CA GLY A 40 2.95 -9.23 -8.44
C GLY A 40 2.26 -7.90 -8.20
N ILE A 41 2.19 -7.05 -9.23
CA ILE A 41 1.55 -5.73 -9.14
C ILE A 41 0.46 -5.63 -10.20
N VAL A 42 -0.73 -5.22 -9.79
CA VAL A 42 -1.85 -4.91 -10.67
C VAL A 42 -2.11 -3.41 -10.63
N MET A 43 -2.11 -2.79 -11.79
CA MET A 43 -2.46 -1.39 -11.97
C MET A 43 -3.72 -1.26 -12.83
N SER A 44 -4.60 -0.35 -12.45
CA SER A 44 -5.88 -0.11 -13.12
C SER A 44 -6.04 1.34 -13.54
N ARG A 45 -6.71 1.57 -14.67
CA ARG A 45 -7.25 2.88 -15.04
C ARG A 45 -8.58 3.12 -14.36
N ASN A 46 -8.89 4.40 -14.13
CA ASN A 46 -10.11 4.84 -13.45
C ASN A 46 -10.23 4.35 -11.99
N ALA A 47 -9.09 4.24 -11.30
CA ALA A 47 -9.03 3.78 -9.91
C ALA A 47 -9.54 4.81 -8.88
N GLY A 48 -9.90 6.02 -9.32
CA GLY A 48 -10.37 7.08 -8.43
C GLY A 48 -9.27 7.83 -7.66
N PHE A 49 -7.99 7.64 -8.01
CA PHE A 49 -6.86 8.35 -7.41
C PHE A 49 -6.38 9.50 -8.30
N SER A 50 -6.03 10.64 -7.69
CA SER A 50 -5.42 11.78 -8.39
C SER A 50 -3.90 11.67 -8.43
N ASP A 51 -3.29 11.16 -7.37
CA ASP A 51 -1.86 10.94 -7.26
C ASP A 51 -1.56 9.68 -6.45
N GLN A 52 -0.37 9.11 -6.67
CA GLN A 52 0.08 7.92 -5.99
C GLN A 52 1.62 7.90 -5.87
N VAL A 53 2.09 7.50 -4.69
CA VAL A 53 3.51 7.32 -4.37
C VAL A 53 3.74 5.93 -3.80
N VAL A 54 4.99 5.50 -3.82
CA VAL A 54 5.44 4.29 -3.14
C VAL A 54 6.50 4.64 -2.11
N GLU A 55 6.33 4.13 -0.90
CA GLU A 55 7.38 4.06 0.11
C GLU A 55 7.88 2.61 0.12
N LEU A 56 9.10 2.40 -0.37
CA LEU A 56 9.79 1.12 -0.40
C LEU A 56 10.93 1.20 0.61
N ASP A 57 10.88 0.38 1.65
CA ASP A 57 11.87 0.42 2.72
C ASP A 57 12.17 -0.98 3.29
N PHE A 58 13.42 -1.16 3.71
CA PHE A 58 13.94 -2.30 4.45
C PHE A 58 13.57 -2.19 5.94
N LEU A 59 13.49 -0.96 6.44
CA LEU A 59 12.99 -0.63 7.78
C LEU A 59 11.55 -0.09 7.66
N TYR A 60 10.83 -0.04 8.79
CA TYR A 60 9.46 0.46 8.74
C TYR A 60 9.45 1.97 8.56
N PRO A 61 8.84 2.50 7.48
CA PRO A 61 8.97 3.91 7.14
C PRO A 61 7.95 4.76 7.91
N SER A 62 8.00 4.78 9.25
CA SER A 62 7.03 5.54 10.08
C SER A 62 7.02 7.02 9.72
N GLU A 63 8.19 7.64 9.61
CA GLU A 63 8.33 9.07 9.26
C GLU A 63 7.77 9.38 7.87
N GLY A 64 8.06 8.50 6.89
CA GLY A 64 7.54 8.65 5.53
C GLY A 64 6.02 8.61 5.50
N ILE A 65 5.41 7.64 6.20
CA ILE A 65 3.95 7.47 6.26
C ILE A 65 3.28 8.70 6.89
N HIS A 66 3.76 9.17 8.04
CA HIS A 66 3.19 10.35 8.70
C HIS A 66 3.25 11.59 7.81
N LYS A 67 4.40 11.88 7.21
CA LYS A 67 4.57 13.00 6.28
C LYS A 67 3.63 12.90 5.08
N ARG A 68 3.37 11.69 4.57
CA ARG A 68 2.44 11.49 3.45
C ARG A 68 0.99 11.67 3.88
N TRP A 69 0.62 11.22 5.08
CA TRP A 69 -0.72 11.44 5.64
C TRP A 69 -1.05 12.92 5.81
N ASP A 70 -0.09 13.74 6.26
CA ASP A 70 -0.25 15.21 6.36
C ASP A 70 -0.50 15.87 5.00
N ASN A 71 0.01 15.25 3.93
CA ASN A 71 -0.19 15.69 2.54
C ASN A 71 -1.45 15.08 1.88
N GLY A 72 -2.32 14.44 2.66
CA GLY A 72 -3.59 13.89 2.18
C GLY A 72 -3.48 12.54 1.46
N TYR A 73 -2.31 11.90 1.47
CA TYR A 73 -2.20 10.53 0.98
C TYR A 73 -2.81 9.55 1.99
N ARG A 74 -3.26 8.40 1.50
CA ARG A 74 -3.72 7.26 2.31
C ARG A 74 -3.12 5.98 1.76
N ILE A 75 -2.76 5.05 2.63
CA ILE A 75 -2.28 3.73 2.23
C ILE A 75 -3.45 3.02 1.54
N THR A 76 -3.21 2.53 0.32
CA THR A 76 -4.21 1.88 -0.53
C THR A 76 -3.81 0.49 -1.00
N ALA A 77 -2.52 0.14 -0.89
CA ALA A 77 -2.04 -1.22 -1.13
C ALA A 77 -0.73 -1.44 -0.37
N THR A 78 -0.52 -2.65 0.12
CA THR A 78 0.70 -3.06 0.83
C THR A 78 1.12 -4.44 0.37
N ALA A 79 2.42 -4.65 0.22
CA ALA A 79 2.98 -5.98 0.03
C ALA A 79 4.40 -6.01 0.58
N ALA A 80 4.86 -7.19 1.00
CA ALA A 80 6.19 -7.35 1.57
C ALA A 80 6.81 -8.66 1.10
N THR A 81 8.11 -8.64 0.84
CA THR A 81 8.94 -9.84 0.74
C THR A 81 9.59 -10.11 2.09
N LEU A 82 10.53 -11.06 2.15
CA LEU A 82 11.34 -11.24 3.34
C LEU A 82 12.16 -9.97 3.64
N ASP A 83 12.74 -9.33 2.63
CA ASP A 83 13.71 -8.27 2.88
C ASP A 83 13.14 -6.86 2.75
N GLN A 84 11.98 -6.70 2.10
CA GLN A 84 11.45 -5.38 1.72
C GLN A 84 9.96 -5.27 1.99
N SER A 85 9.53 -4.08 2.41
CA SER A 85 8.12 -3.71 2.48
C SER A 85 7.84 -2.56 1.50
N ALA A 86 6.72 -2.67 0.78
CA ALA A 86 6.25 -1.63 -0.12
C ALA A 86 4.85 -1.18 0.28
N LEU A 87 4.70 0.12 0.53
CA LEU A 87 3.44 0.76 0.79
C LEU A 87 3.12 1.71 -0.37
N ILE A 88 1.96 1.50 -0.98
CA ILE A 88 1.41 2.44 -1.94
C ILE A 88 0.49 3.38 -1.20
N LEU A 89 0.76 4.67 -1.33
CA LEU A 89 -0.10 5.72 -0.80
C LEU A 89 -0.69 6.54 -1.95
N SER A 90 -2.00 6.78 -1.89
CA SER A 90 -2.74 7.48 -2.95
C SER A 90 -3.56 8.63 -2.38
N ILE A 91 -3.79 9.66 -3.18
CA ILE A 91 -4.77 10.71 -2.88
C ILE A 91 -6.09 10.34 -3.59
N PRO A 92 -7.17 10.04 -2.86
CA PRO A 92 -8.49 9.83 -3.45
C PRO A 92 -9.02 11.12 -4.09
N ARG A 93 -9.60 11.03 -5.30
CA ARG A 93 -10.27 12.17 -5.95
C ARG A 93 -11.48 12.65 -5.15
N ASN A 94 -12.19 11.72 -4.51
CA ASN A 94 -13.26 12.03 -3.57
C ASN A 94 -12.72 11.76 -2.18
N ARG A 95 -12.59 12.81 -1.36
CA ARG A 95 -12.13 12.66 0.02
C ARG A 95 -13.13 11.77 0.79
N PRO A 96 -12.69 10.65 1.36
CA PRO A 96 -13.52 9.90 2.31
C PRO A 96 -13.81 10.81 3.52
N GLY A 97 -15.02 10.68 4.09
CA GLY A 97 -15.39 11.46 5.29
C GLY A 97 -14.67 11.01 6.56
N ASP A 98 -14.07 9.80 6.55
CA ASP A 98 -13.23 9.30 7.62
C ASP A 98 -11.76 9.37 7.20
N GLU A 99 -10.97 10.08 8.00
CA GLU A 99 -9.58 10.40 7.71
C GLU A 99 -8.60 9.57 8.53
N THR A 100 -9.06 8.82 9.53
CA THR A 100 -8.17 8.16 10.49
C THR A 100 -7.61 6.88 9.90
N GLN A 101 -6.30 6.84 9.67
CA GLN A 101 -5.57 5.64 9.31
C GLN A 101 -4.43 5.43 10.29
N GLU A 102 -4.27 4.20 10.74
CA GLU A 102 -3.17 3.79 11.61
C GLU A 102 -2.46 2.58 11.01
N THR A 103 -1.21 2.41 11.39
CA THR A 103 -0.36 1.31 10.95
C THR A 103 0.31 0.67 12.15
N LEU A 104 0.33 -0.66 12.15
CA LEU A 104 0.98 -1.47 13.17
C LEU A 104 1.93 -2.46 12.51
N ARG A 105 3.17 -2.49 13.01
CA ARG A 105 4.14 -3.54 12.69
C ARG A 105 4.41 -4.37 13.94
N THR A 106 4.32 -5.69 13.81
CA THR A 106 4.49 -6.64 14.92
C THR A 106 5.07 -7.95 14.38
N SER A 107 5.83 -8.67 15.20
CA SER A 107 6.34 -10.02 14.90
C SER A 107 5.32 -11.12 15.18
N GLN A 108 4.31 -10.84 16.02
CA GLN A 108 3.25 -11.76 16.38
C GLN A 108 1.91 -11.30 15.81
N PHE A 109 1.00 -12.24 15.56
CA PHE A 109 -0.32 -11.91 15.05
C PHE A 109 -1.08 -10.99 16.03
N PRO A 110 -1.49 -9.77 15.63
CA PRO A 110 -1.94 -8.72 16.55
C PRO A 110 -3.41 -8.86 17.01
N SER A 111 -3.85 -10.05 17.40
CA SER A 111 -5.26 -10.32 17.71
C SER A 111 -5.86 -9.40 18.77
N ALA A 112 -5.13 -9.12 19.85
CA ALA A 112 -5.57 -8.23 20.92
C ALA A 112 -5.71 -6.77 20.44
N HIS A 113 -4.70 -6.26 19.73
CA HIS A 113 -4.71 -4.91 19.19
C HIS A 113 -5.82 -4.71 18.17
N VAL A 114 -6.06 -5.69 17.30
CA VAL A 114 -7.15 -5.64 16.31
C VAL A 114 -8.50 -5.54 17.00
N LYS A 115 -8.75 -6.33 18.05
CA LYS A 115 -10.00 -6.26 18.82
C LYS A 115 -10.18 -4.91 19.52
N GLU A 116 -9.11 -4.34 20.05
CA GLU A 116 -9.12 -3.00 20.65
C GLU A 116 -9.44 -1.91 19.61
N LYS A 117 -8.93 -2.03 18.38
CA LYS A 117 -9.20 -1.06 17.31
C LYS A 117 -10.62 -1.18 16.76
N TRP A 118 -11.17 -2.39 16.69
CA TRP A 118 -12.57 -2.61 16.34
C TRP A 118 -13.54 -1.93 17.32
N SER A 119 -13.26 -1.91 18.63
CA SER A 119 -14.11 -1.20 19.60
C SER A 119 -14.04 0.33 19.47
N LYS A 120 -13.05 0.84 18.74
CA LYS A 120 -12.85 2.27 18.42
C LYS A 120 -13.33 2.63 17.01
N ASN A 121 -14.14 1.77 16.36
CA ASN A 121 -14.62 1.92 14.98
C ASN A 121 -13.53 1.96 13.89
N LEU A 122 -12.34 1.41 14.17
CA LEU A 122 -11.29 1.22 13.18
C LEU A 122 -11.34 -0.19 12.62
N TYR A 123 -10.99 -0.37 11.35
CA TYR A 123 -11.04 -1.67 10.67
C TYR A 123 -9.73 -2.00 9.95
N LEU A 124 -9.50 -3.29 9.70
CA LEU A 124 -8.36 -3.75 8.91
C LEU A 124 -8.60 -3.45 7.43
N ALA A 125 -7.83 -2.53 6.87
CA ALA A 125 -7.87 -2.21 5.44
C ALA A 125 -6.82 -3.00 4.64
N HIS A 126 -5.63 -3.18 5.20
CA HIS A 126 -4.49 -3.78 4.53
C HIS A 126 -3.68 -4.66 5.49
N LEU A 127 -3.12 -5.74 4.95
CA LEU A 127 -2.23 -6.65 5.67
C LEU A 127 -1.17 -7.17 4.69
N CYS A 128 0.08 -7.20 5.14
CA CYS A 128 1.13 -7.95 4.48
C CYS A 128 2.04 -8.58 5.54
N TYR A 129 2.70 -9.67 5.16
CA TYR A 129 3.65 -10.37 6.00
C TYR A 129 5.00 -10.45 5.29
N GLY A 130 6.07 -10.29 6.05
CA GLY A 130 7.46 -10.30 5.60
C GLY A 130 8.38 -10.45 6.81
N ARG A 131 9.69 -10.50 6.59
CA ARG A 131 10.64 -10.59 7.70
C ARG A 131 10.99 -9.17 8.15
N THR A 132 10.71 -8.87 9.40
CA THR A 132 11.22 -7.65 10.04
C THR A 132 12.69 -7.84 10.36
N VAL A 133 13.54 -6.92 9.91
CA VAL A 133 14.92 -6.82 10.41
C VAL A 133 14.85 -6.53 11.91
N CYS A 134 15.46 -7.40 12.71
CA CYS A 134 15.62 -7.23 14.16
C CYS A 134 16.73 -6.23 14.45
#